data_AF-A0AAE3AH73-F1
#
_entry.id   AF-A0AAE3AH73-F1
#
_cell.length_a   1.000
_cell.length_b   1.000
_cell.length_c   1.000
_cell.angle_alpha   90.00
_cell.angle_beta   90.00
_cell.angle_gamma   90.00
#
_symmetry.space_group_name_H-M   'P 1'
#
loop_
_entity.id
_entity.type
_entity.pdbx_description
1 polymer ?
#
loop_
_entity_poly.entity_id
_entity_poly.type
_entity_poly.pdbx_seq_one_letter_code
_entity_poly.pdbx_strand_id
1 'polypeptide(L)'
;MAYVPVPKDLTKVKTKVMFNLTKRQLICFTGGALIGVPLFFLLRKPTGNSVAAMCMMLVMLPFFMLAMYEKHGQPLEKIVGNILKVAVIRPKQRPYQTNNFYAVLKRQEMLDKEVYDIVHRNKKMAASDVRENRGKNCAAGKDKEKAVPR
;
A
#
# COMPACT_ATOMS: atom_id res chain seq x y z
N MET A 1 -57.60 17.96 21.57
CA MET A 1 -56.46 18.40 20.73
C MET A 1 -55.44 17.28 20.74
N ALA A 2 -55.24 16.60 19.61
CA ALA A 2 -54.38 15.42 19.51
C ALA A 2 -52.91 15.84 19.54
N TYR A 3 -52.19 15.36 20.57
CA TYR A 3 -50.77 15.60 20.77
C TYR A 3 -49.97 14.84 19.71
N VAL A 4 -49.45 15.55 18.72
CA VAL A 4 -48.50 15.01 17.75
C VAL A 4 -47.20 14.72 18.50
N PRO A 5 -46.69 13.47 18.51
CA PRO A 5 -45.39 13.20 19.10
C PRO A 5 -44.33 13.84 18.21
N VAL A 6 -43.93 15.06 18.54
CA VAL A 6 -42.68 15.65 18.04
C VAL A 6 -41.57 14.77 18.60
N PRO A 7 -40.79 14.07 17.76
CA PRO A 7 -39.65 13.32 18.25
C PRO A 7 -38.71 14.31 18.95
N LYS A 8 -38.46 14.07 20.23
CA LYS A 8 -37.53 14.85 21.06
C LYS A 8 -36.12 14.62 20.53
N ASP A 9 -35.74 15.39 19.51
CA ASP A 9 -34.45 15.41 18.83
C ASP A 9 -33.25 15.78 19.74
N LEU A 10 -33.45 15.93 21.05
CA LEU A 10 -32.39 16.27 22.01
C LEU A 10 -31.67 15.07 22.63
N THR A 11 -32.15 13.84 22.48
CA THR A 11 -31.40 12.64 22.94
C THR A 11 -30.39 12.13 21.91
N LYS A 12 -30.37 12.72 20.71
CA LYS A 12 -29.39 12.48 19.64
C LYS A 12 -28.07 13.27 19.81
N VAL A 13 -27.84 13.91 20.96
CA VAL A 13 -26.54 14.52 21.32
C VAL A 13 -25.60 13.48 21.98
N LYS A 14 -26.00 12.21 22.00
CA LYS A 14 -25.13 11.07 22.31
C LYS A 14 -24.10 10.93 21.18
N THR A 15 -22.95 11.64 21.27
CA THR A 15 -21.63 11.38 20.62
C THR A 15 -20.79 12.64 20.26
N LYS A 16 -21.04 13.85 20.80
CA LYS A 16 -19.99 14.91 20.73
C LYS A 16 -18.93 14.70 21.83
N VAL A 17 -18.13 13.65 21.63
CA VAL A 17 -16.82 13.37 22.24
C VAL A 17 -16.73 13.74 23.73
N MET A 18 -17.39 12.91 24.54
CA MET A 18 -17.28 12.76 26.00
C MET A 18 -17.62 13.96 26.92
N PHE A 19 -17.54 15.24 26.52
CA PHE A 19 -17.73 16.34 27.49
C PHE A 19 -17.98 17.73 26.87
N ASN A 20 -18.90 17.88 25.90
CA ASN A 20 -19.21 19.18 25.27
C ASN A 20 -18.00 19.89 24.62
N LEU A 21 -16.86 19.19 24.47
CA LEU A 21 -15.61 19.73 23.96
C LEU A 21 -15.29 19.08 22.61
N THR A 22 -15.00 19.93 21.61
CA THR A 22 -14.64 19.54 20.26
C THR A 22 -13.31 18.78 20.26
N LYS A 23 -13.13 17.80 19.36
CA LYS A 23 -11.86 17.03 19.22
C LYS A 23 -10.61 17.92 19.18
N ARG A 24 -10.76 19.13 18.64
CA ARG A 24 -9.74 20.17 18.52
C ARG A 24 -9.37 20.82 19.85
N GLN A 25 -10.33 21.00 20.76
CA GLN A 25 -10.05 21.42 22.12
C GLN A 25 -9.20 20.37 22.83
N LEU A 26 -9.51 19.08 22.66
CA LEU A 26 -8.67 18.00 23.21
C LEU A 26 -7.24 18.05 22.67
N ILE A 27 -7.05 18.24 21.36
CA ILE A 27 -5.70 18.33 20.75
C ILE A 27 -4.94 19.58 21.23
N CYS A 28 -5.63 20.70 21.37
CA CYS A 28 -5.04 21.93 21.90
C CYS A 28 -4.67 21.78 23.39
N PHE A 29 -5.50 21.12 24.19
CA PHE A 29 -5.22 20.85 25.59
C PHE A 29 -4.07 19.88 25.76
N THR A 30 -4.00 18.81 24.95
CA THR A 30 -2.89 17.84 25.04
C THR A 30 -1.58 18.45 24.56
N GLY A 31 -1.55 19.11 23.40
CA GLY A 31 -0.34 19.78 22.90
C GLY A 31 0.10 20.94 23.78
N GLY A 32 -0.85 21.77 24.20
CA GLY A 32 -0.61 22.90 25.09
C GLY A 32 -0.15 22.48 26.48
N ALA A 33 -0.67 21.39 27.06
CA ALA A 33 -0.19 20.87 28.34
C ALA A 33 1.20 20.23 28.20
N LEU A 34 1.46 19.50 27.11
CA LEU A 34 2.75 18.83 26.88
C LEU A 34 3.89 19.84 26.75
N ILE A 35 3.64 20.99 26.12
CA ILE A 35 4.65 22.07 26.01
C ILE A 35 4.60 23.01 27.21
N GLY A 36 3.39 23.39 27.65
CA GLY A 36 3.18 24.40 28.69
C GLY A 36 3.59 23.95 30.08
N VAL A 37 3.39 22.68 30.46
CA VAL A 37 3.75 22.17 31.80
C VAL A 37 5.26 22.13 32.01
N PRO A 38 6.08 21.59 31.08
CA PRO A 38 7.54 21.67 31.18
C PRO A 38 8.05 23.12 31.19
N LEU A 39 7.50 23.97 30.33
CA LEU A 39 7.91 25.37 30.24
C LEU A 39 7.58 26.14 31.54
N PHE A 40 6.41 25.87 32.12
CA PHE A 40 5.98 26.45 33.39
C PHE A 40 6.91 26.05 34.53
N PHE A 41 7.31 24.78 34.61
CA PHE A 41 8.20 24.30 35.67
C PHE A 41 9.61 24.89 35.57
N LEU A 42 10.09 25.15 34.35
CA LEU A 42 11.37 25.83 34.11
C LEU A 42 11.31 27.32 34.45
N LEU A 43 10.26 28.03 34.00
CA LEU A 43 10.09 29.48 34.22
C LEU A 43 9.68 29.83 35.65
N ARG A 44 9.02 28.91 36.36
CA ARG A 44 8.66 29.08 37.77
C ARG A 44 9.89 29.24 38.68
N LYS A 45 11.04 28.66 38.31
CA LYS A 45 12.27 28.74 39.11
C LYS A 45 12.92 30.15 39.11
N PRO A 46 13.13 30.82 37.97
CA PRO A 46 13.75 32.15 37.93
C PRO A 46 12.77 33.32 38.02
N THR A 47 11.53 33.21 37.52
CA THR A 47 10.69 34.39 37.21
C THR A 47 9.40 34.52 38.02
N GLY A 48 9.17 33.61 38.97
CA GLY A 48 7.98 33.61 39.83
C GLY A 48 6.70 33.13 39.14
N ASN A 49 5.70 32.73 39.95
CA ASN A 49 4.48 32.06 39.48
C ASN A 49 3.65 32.93 38.51
N SER A 50 3.58 34.25 38.74
CA SER A 50 2.75 35.15 37.94
C SER A 50 3.25 35.30 36.50
N VAL A 51 4.56 35.46 36.31
CA VAL A 51 5.17 35.56 34.97
C VAL A 51 5.12 34.21 34.26
N ALA A 52 5.37 33.11 34.97
CA ALA A 52 5.25 31.76 34.43
C ALA A 52 3.81 31.46 33.94
N ALA A 53 2.78 31.89 34.68
CA ALA A 53 1.39 31.73 34.27
C ALA A 53 1.03 32.58 33.04
N MET A 54 1.54 33.82 32.95
CA MET A 54 1.37 34.64 31.73
C MET A 54 2.06 34.03 30.52
N CYS A 55 3.27 33.48 30.67
CA CYS A 55 3.93 32.73 29.62
C CYS A 55 3.13 31.49 29.19
N MET A 56 2.54 30.76 30.15
CA MET A 56 1.71 29.60 29.83
C MET A 56 0.47 29.97 29.00
N MET A 57 -0.20 31.08 29.34
CA MET A 57 -1.31 31.61 28.53
C MET A 57 -0.87 32.05 27.13
N LEU A 58 0.27 32.75 27.04
CA LEU A 58 0.83 33.18 25.75
C LEU A 58 1.22 32.00 24.85
N VAL A 59 1.59 30.86 25.42
CA VAL A 59 1.93 29.63 24.66
C VAL A 59 0.67 28.86 24.25
N MET A 60 -0.37 28.85 25.09
CA MET A 60 -1.62 28.16 24.77
C MET A 60 -2.47 28.89 23.71
N LEU A 61 -2.47 30.23 23.71
CA LEU A 61 -3.23 31.05 22.76
C LEU A 61 -2.91 30.79 21.27
N PRO A 62 -1.64 30.68 20.82
CA PRO A 62 -1.32 30.35 19.43
C PRO A 62 -1.65 28.89 19.08
N PHE A 63 -1.52 27.96 20.04
CA PHE A 63 -1.97 26.58 19.85
C PHE A 63 -3.48 26.49 19.66
N PHE A 64 -4.23 27.33 20.37
CA PHE A 64 -5.68 27.44 20.23
C PHE A 64 -6.08 27.98 18.86
N MET A 65 -5.39 29.01 18.36
CA MET A 65 -5.58 29.51 17.00
C MET A 65 -5.28 28.44 15.94
N LEU A 66 -4.21 27.65 16.09
CA LEU A 66 -3.88 26.56 15.16
C LEU A 66 -4.93 25.43 15.19
N ALA A 67 -5.47 25.09 16.36
CA ALA A 67 -6.54 24.10 16.49
C ALA A 67 -7.87 24.59 15.87
N MET A 68 -8.15 25.89 15.99
CA MET A 68 -9.30 26.57 15.40
C MET A 68 -9.09 26.95 13.91
N TYR A 69 -7.86 26.88 13.39
CA TYR A 69 -7.56 27.30 12.03
C TYR A 69 -8.14 26.31 11.01
N GLU A 70 -9.27 26.69 10.42
CA GLU A 70 -9.88 26.01 9.29
C GLU A 70 -9.52 26.75 8.00
N LYS A 71 -8.52 26.27 7.27
CA LYS A 71 -8.33 26.68 5.88
C LYS A 71 -9.41 25.99 5.04
N HIS A 72 -10.28 26.79 4.40
CA HIS A 72 -11.27 26.33 3.43
C HIS A 72 -12.29 25.27 3.95
N GLY A 73 -12.58 25.26 5.25
CA GLY A 73 -13.51 24.30 5.87
C GLY A 73 -12.93 22.88 6.02
N GLN A 74 -11.64 22.67 5.76
CA GLN A 74 -10.96 21.39 5.98
C GLN A 74 -10.09 21.45 7.24
N PRO A 75 -10.28 20.53 8.21
CA PRO A 75 -9.39 20.42 9.36
C PRO A 75 -7.97 20.03 8.92
N LEU A 76 -6.98 20.54 9.64
CA LEU A 76 -5.56 20.27 9.38
C LEU A 76 -5.22 18.77 9.41
N GLU A 77 -5.93 17.98 10.21
CA GLU A 77 -5.86 16.51 10.22
C GLU A 77 -6.18 15.89 8.85
N LYS A 78 -7.18 16.43 8.14
CA LYS A 78 -7.55 15.94 6.80
C LYS A 78 -6.50 16.30 5.78
N ILE A 79 -5.90 17.48 5.91
CA ILE A 79 -4.81 17.93 5.04
C ILE A 79 -3.59 17.03 5.25
N VAL A 80 -3.16 16.80 6.50
CA VAL A 80 -2.05 15.90 6.82
C VAL A 80 -2.33 14.46 6.38
N GLY A 81 -3.55 13.96 6.60
CA GLY A 81 -3.97 12.65 6.12
C GLY A 81 -3.89 12.52 4.60
N ASN A 82 -4.27 13.57 3.87
CA ASN A 82 -4.12 13.62 2.41
C ASN A 82 -2.65 13.65 1.99
N ILE A 83 -1.82 14.46 2.65
CA ILE A 83 -0.38 14.54 2.38
C ILE A 83 0.27 13.17 2.62
N LEU A 84 0.01 12.54 3.75
CA LEU A 84 0.57 11.22 4.09
C LEU A 84 0.08 10.14 3.11
N LYS A 85 -1.19 10.20 2.69
CA LYS A 85 -1.74 9.29 1.69
C LYS A 85 -1.04 9.41 0.34
N VAL A 86 -0.70 10.63 -0.08
CA VAL A 86 0.04 10.88 -1.33
C VAL A 86 1.53 10.57 -1.17
N ALA A 87 2.11 10.83 0.00
CA ALA A 87 3.54 10.68 0.25
C ALA A 87 3.96 9.22 0.51
N VAL A 88 3.15 8.45 1.24
CA VAL A 88 3.53 7.12 1.74
C VAL A 88 2.71 6.00 1.10
N ILE A 89 1.38 6.17 1.03
CA ILE A 89 0.47 5.05 0.68
C ILE A 89 0.30 4.92 -0.84
N ARG A 90 0.25 6.03 -1.56
CA ARG A 90 -0.08 6.02 -2.99
C ARG A 90 1.21 6.05 -3.83
N PRO A 91 1.57 4.97 -4.54
CA PRO A 91 2.74 4.97 -5.42
C PRO A 91 2.55 6.02 -6.54
N LYS A 92 3.64 6.74 -6.85
CA LYS A 92 3.64 7.83 -7.84
C LYS A 92 3.27 7.36 -9.25
N GLN A 93 3.61 6.12 -9.60
CA GLN A 93 3.15 5.48 -10.82
C GLN A 93 1.74 4.92 -10.60
N ARG A 94 0.80 5.35 -11.44
CA ARG A 94 -0.49 4.68 -11.63
C ARG A 94 -0.35 3.78 -12.85
N PRO A 95 0.16 2.54 -12.73
CA PRO A 95 0.26 1.65 -13.87
C PRO A 95 -1.15 1.34 -14.36
N TYR A 96 -1.50 1.85 -15.54
CA TYR A 96 -2.70 1.47 -16.27
C TYR A 96 -2.46 0.07 -16.83
N GLN A 97 -2.74 -0.96 -16.05
CA GLN A 97 -2.76 -2.32 -16.55
C GLN A 97 -4.15 -2.62 -17.08
N THR A 98 -4.29 -2.61 -18.40
CA THR A 98 -5.47 -3.18 -19.04
C THR A 98 -5.35 -4.70 -18.96
N ASN A 99 -6.34 -5.37 -18.37
CA ASN A 99 -6.46 -6.82 -18.46
C ASN A 99 -6.89 -7.19 -19.90
N ASN A 100 -5.93 -7.13 -20.83
CA ASN A 100 -6.14 -7.44 -22.23
C ASN A 100 -6.18 -8.96 -22.41
N PHE A 101 -7.37 -9.49 -22.73
CA PHE A 101 -7.57 -10.89 -23.10
C PHE A 101 -6.60 -11.37 -24.19
N TYR A 102 -6.33 -10.50 -25.17
CA TYR A 102 -5.36 -10.75 -26.25
C TYR A 102 -3.93 -11.00 -25.77
N ALA A 103 -3.51 -10.40 -24.64
CA ALA A 103 -2.17 -10.62 -24.09
C ALA A 103 -2.01 -12.05 -23.54
N VAL A 104 -3.09 -12.65 -23.03
CA VAL A 104 -3.10 -14.04 -22.57
C VAL A 104 -3.06 -14.99 -23.78
N LEU A 105 -3.88 -14.73 -24.81
CA LEU A 105 -3.86 -15.53 -26.05
C LEU A 105 -2.48 -15.52 -26.71
N LYS A 106 -1.81 -14.36 -26.79
CA LYS A 106 -0.47 -14.25 -27.38
C LYS A 106 0.58 -15.06 -26.59
N ARG A 107 0.44 -15.15 -25.27
CA ARG A 107 1.34 -15.98 -24.43
C ARG A 107 1.10 -17.48 -24.67
N GLN A 108 -0.15 -17.90 -24.82
CA GLN A 108 -0.47 -19.29 -25.17
C GLN A 108 0.11 -19.66 -26.54
N GLU A 109 -0.07 -18.80 -27.55
CA GLU A 109 0.46 -19.06 -28.90
C GLU A 109 1.99 -19.20 -28.92
N MET A 110 2.73 -18.39 -28.15
CA MET A 110 4.18 -18.52 -28.04
C MET A 110 4.59 -19.84 -27.38
N LEU A 111 3.91 -20.22 -26.28
CA LEU A 111 4.17 -21.48 -25.61
C LEU A 111 3.90 -22.69 -26.53
N ASP A 112 2.81 -22.66 -27.28
CA ASP A 112 2.46 -23.75 -28.20
C ASP A 112 3.49 -23.88 -29.34
N LYS A 113 3.99 -22.77 -29.88
CA LYS A 113 5.07 -22.78 -30.88
C LYS A 113 6.37 -23.32 -30.30
N GLU A 114 6.77 -22.89 -29.11
CA GLU A 114 7.97 -23.40 -28.44
C GLU A 114 7.89 -24.91 -28.20
N VAL A 115 6.73 -25.40 -27.70
CA VAL A 115 6.50 -26.83 -27.49
C VAL A 115 6.56 -27.60 -28.82
N TYR A 116 5.93 -27.07 -29.87
CA TYR A 116 5.96 -27.69 -31.20
C TYR A 116 7.40 -27.83 -31.71
N ASP A 117 8.20 -26.78 -31.62
CA ASP A 117 9.59 -26.77 -32.08
C ASP A 117 10.46 -27.76 -31.31
N ILE A 118 10.29 -27.85 -29.99
CA ILE A 118 11.01 -28.81 -29.13
C ILE A 118 10.64 -30.25 -29.53
N VAL A 119 9.35 -30.56 -29.66
CA VAL A 119 8.89 -31.91 -30.04
C VAL A 119 9.37 -32.28 -31.44
N HIS A 120 9.31 -31.35 -32.39
CA HIS A 120 9.73 -31.59 -33.76
C HIS A 120 11.25 -31.79 -33.85
N ARG A 121 12.04 -31.00 -33.11
CA ARG A 121 13.49 -31.19 -32.97
C ARG A 121 13.82 -32.56 -32.38
N ASN A 122 13.15 -32.96 -31.29
CA ASN A 122 13.36 -34.26 -30.65
C ASN A 122 13.02 -35.43 -31.59
N LYS A 123 11.92 -35.34 -32.35
CA LYS A 123 11.55 -36.35 -33.36
C LYS A 123 12.60 -36.47 -34.47
N LYS A 124 13.13 -35.35 -34.95
CA LYS A 124 14.21 -35.34 -35.95
C LYS A 124 15.49 -36.00 -35.43
N MET A 125 15.90 -35.67 -34.21
CA MET A 125 17.06 -36.27 -33.53
C MET A 125 16.89 -37.79 -33.36
N ALA A 126 15.73 -38.23 -32.88
CA ALA A 126 15.43 -39.65 -32.74
C ALA A 126 15.45 -40.40 -34.09
N ALA A 127 14.93 -39.77 -35.15
CA ALA A 127 14.95 -40.37 -36.50
C ALA A 127 16.36 -40.46 -37.07
N SER A 128 17.23 -39.46 -36.83
CA SER A 128 18.65 -39.52 -37.22
C SER A 128 19.40 -40.60 -36.44
N ASP A 129 19.20 -40.73 -35.13
CA ASP A 129 19.86 -41.75 -34.30
C ASP A 129 19.48 -43.17 -34.75
N VAL A 130 18.20 -43.41 -35.06
CA VAL A 130 17.74 -44.71 -35.59
C VAL A 130 18.37 -45.00 -36.95
N ARG A 131 18.51 -44.00 -37.83
CA ARG A 131 19.14 -44.17 -39.14
C ARG A 131 20.63 -44.47 -39.00
N GLU A 132 21.34 -43.79 -38.10
CA GLU A 132 22.76 -44.02 -37.83
C GLU A 132 23.00 -45.42 -37.25
N ASN A 133 22.20 -45.85 -36.26
CA ASN A 133 22.30 -47.19 -35.68
C ASN A 133 21.97 -48.29 -36.69
N ARG A 134 20.98 -48.12 -37.57
CA ARG A 134 20.73 -49.07 -38.67
C ARG A 134 21.94 -49.18 -39.61
N GLY A 135 22.56 -48.06 -39.98
CA GLY A 135 23.76 -48.06 -40.83
C GLY A 135 24.93 -48.83 -40.21
N LYS A 136 25.19 -48.60 -38.91
CA LYS A 136 26.23 -49.33 -38.15
C LYS A 136 25.94 -50.82 -38.05
N ASN A 137 24.69 -51.21 -37.78
CA ASN A 137 24.30 -52.63 -37.68
C ASN A 137 24.40 -53.34 -39.04
N CYS A 138 24.02 -52.68 -40.14
CA CYS A 138 24.18 -53.21 -41.49
C CYS A 138 25.65 -53.36 -41.91
N ALA A 139 26.53 -52.44 -41.50
CA ALA A 139 27.97 -52.56 -41.73
C ALA A 139 28.56 -53.73 -40.92
N ALA A 140 28.26 -53.80 -39.61
CA ALA A 140 28.74 -54.87 -38.74
C ALA A 140 28.27 -56.27 -39.17
N GLY A 141 27.05 -56.40 -39.72
CA GLY A 141 26.55 -57.67 -40.25
C GLY A 141 27.32 -58.17 -41.48
N LYS A 142 27.71 -57.26 -42.39
CA LYS A 142 28.50 -57.60 -43.59
C LYS A 142 29.93 -58.05 -43.26
N ASP A 143 30.51 -57.50 -42.21
CA ASP A 143 31.86 -57.89 -41.77
C ASP A 143 31.86 -59.28 -41.12
N LYS A 144 30.76 -59.67 -40.46
CA LYS A 144 30.61 -61.02 -39.88
C LYS A 144 30.27 -62.09 -40.93
N GLU A 145 29.50 -61.76 -41.96
CA GLU A 145 29.18 -62.70 -43.07
C GLU A 145 30.40 -63.07 -43.90
N LYS A 146 31.41 -62.18 -44.00
CA LYS A 146 32.70 -62.47 -44.65
C LYS A 146 33.68 -63.30 -43.80
N ALA A 147 33.39 -63.51 -42.52
CA ALA A 147 34.29 -64.17 -41.57
C ALA A 147 33.91 -65.62 -41.23
N VAL A 148 32.85 -66.18 -41.84
CA VAL A 148 32.45 -67.58 -41.64
C VAL A 148 32.99 -68.44 -42.80
N PRO A 149 33.95 -69.36 -42.58
CA PRO A 149 34.40 -70.29 -43.59
C PRO A 149 33.40 -71.45 -43.75
N ARG A 150 33.33 -72.01 -44.96
CA ARG A 150 32.56 -73.24 -45.27
C ARG A 150 33.11 -74.46 -44.54
#